data_AF-A0A920C341-F1
#
_entry.id   AF-A0A920C341-F1
#
_cell.length_a   1.000
_cell.length_b   1.000
_cell.length_c   1.000
_cell.angle_alpha   90.00
_cell.angle_beta   90.00
_cell.angle_gamma   90.00
#
_symmetry.space_group_name_H-M   'P 1'
#
loop_
_entity.id
_entity.type
_entity.pdbx_description
1 polymer ?
#
loop_
_entity_poly.entity_id
_entity_poly.type
_entity_poly.pdbx_seq_one_letter_code
_entity_poly.pdbx_strand_id
1 'polypeptide(L)'
;MNHSVFRDLVPNYIEHLTSEETNKQMEKHMEQCKDCREYVKELQEDLSIEHTNEHKDEKRNIDYLKKVRLKNRKKIFIITGTLVTLFLILSISYYLLFVHMWIADKDNVETTIQQHDSAVTLTFKSNKDNRYLMAMENQMNQDYTDWIIIYESWSIFPEISWMPDSEIAMLYKSGADITYTFLDENTLLLPNGEAKKLTDKDKIEIQYKDHSEEILLTDLYNSANLSK
;
A
#
# COMPACT_ATOMS: atom_id res chain seq x y z
N MET A 1 -40.26 -56.48 -48.64
CA MET A 1 -39.74 -56.61 -47.25
C MET A 1 -40.94 -56.69 -46.31
N ASN A 2 -40.83 -57.34 -45.14
CA ASN A 2 -41.94 -57.35 -44.16
C ASN A 2 -41.96 -56.03 -43.38
N HIS A 3 -43.13 -55.48 -43.05
CA HIS A 3 -43.27 -54.21 -42.32
C HIS A 3 -42.63 -54.28 -40.92
N SER A 4 -42.69 -55.43 -40.24
CA SER A 4 -42.04 -55.62 -38.94
C SER A 4 -40.51 -55.50 -39.06
N VAL A 5 -39.93 -56.27 -39.97
CA VAL A 5 -38.49 -56.25 -40.27
C VAL A 5 -38.05 -54.86 -40.74
N PHE A 6 -38.90 -54.14 -41.49
CA PHE A 6 -38.63 -52.76 -41.87
C PHE A 6 -38.51 -51.86 -40.64
N ARG A 7 -39.53 -51.86 -39.77
CA ARG A 7 -39.56 -51.01 -38.57
C ARG A 7 -38.40 -51.31 -37.62
N ASP A 8 -38.04 -52.58 -37.44
CA ASP A 8 -36.90 -52.98 -36.61
C ASP A 8 -35.56 -52.43 -37.14
N LEU A 9 -35.46 -52.24 -38.46
CA LEU A 9 -34.25 -51.73 -39.12
C LEU A 9 -34.25 -50.21 -39.32
N VAL A 10 -35.40 -49.52 -39.18
CA VAL A 10 -35.50 -48.07 -39.39
C VAL A 10 -34.52 -47.26 -38.53
N PRO A 11 -34.38 -47.50 -37.21
CA PRO A 11 -33.44 -46.72 -36.39
C PRO A 11 -32.01 -46.81 -36.92
N ASN A 12 -31.55 -48.04 -37.21
CA ASN A 12 -30.23 -48.28 -37.78
C ASN A 12 -30.07 -47.70 -39.20
N TYR A 13 -31.16 -47.66 -39.99
CA TYR A 13 -31.17 -47.06 -41.32
C TYR A 13 -30.99 -45.54 -41.25
N ILE A 14 -31.70 -44.87 -40.34
CA ILE A 14 -31.59 -43.41 -40.13
C ILE A 14 -30.18 -43.03 -39.65
N GLU A 15 -29.57 -43.84 -38.79
CA GLU A 15 -28.20 -43.65 -38.31
C GLU A 15 -27.12 -44.11 -39.30
N HIS A 16 -27.51 -44.55 -40.50
CA HIS A 16 -26.60 -45.08 -41.54
C HIS A 16 -25.74 -46.27 -41.09
N LEU A 17 -26.26 -47.10 -40.18
CA LEU A 17 -25.61 -48.29 -39.64
C LEU A 17 -26.02 -49.59 -40.34
N THR A 18 -26.81 -49.51 -41.40
CA THR A 18 -27.22 -50.68 -42.20
C THR A 18 -26.36 -50.82 -43.47
N SER A 19 -26.30 -52.03 -44.02
CA SER A 19 -25.54 -52.30 -45.25
C SER A 19 -26.19 -51.66 -46.48
N GLU A 20 -25.41 -51.40 -47.53
CA GLU A 20 -25.92 -50.84 -48.80
C GLU A 20 -27.03 -51.72 -49.42
N GLU A 21 -26.90 -53.03 -49.32
CA GLU A 21 -27.91 -53.98 -49.79
C GLU A 21 -29.22 -53.85 -48.98
N THR A 22 -29.12 -53.67 -47.67
CA THR A 22 -30.27 -53.40 -46.81
C THR A 22 -30.92 -52.06 -47.13
N ASN A 23 -30.13 -51.00 -47.37
CA ASN A 23 -30.62 -49.68 -47.77
C ASN A 23 -31.47 -49.76 -49.04
N LYS A 24 -30.98 -50.44 -50.09
CA LYS A 24 -31.72 -50.62 -51.35
C LYS A 24 -33.06 -51.32 -51.16
N GLN A 25 -33.10 -52.34 -50.29
CA GLN A 25 -34.34 -53.05 -49.97
C GLN A 25 -35.33 -52.17 -49.19
N MET A 26 -34.84 -51.33 -48.29
CA MET A 26 -35.65 -50.39 -47.52
C MET A 26 -36.19 -49.25 -48.39
N GLU A 27 -35.37 -48.66 -49.26
CA GLU A 27 -35.78 -47.64 -50.23
C GLU A 27 -36.90 -48.14 -51.15
N LYS A 28 -36.71 -49.31 -51.75
CA LYS A 28 -37.72 -49.96 -52.59
C LYS A 28 -39.03 -50.25 -51.83
N HIS A 29 -38.94 -50.60 -50.54
CA HIS A 29 -40.12 -50.83 -49.71
C HIS A 29 -40.87 -49.52 -49.42
N MET A 30 -40.16 -48.43 -49.15
CA MET A 30 -40.76 -47.10 -48.96
C MET A 30 -41.41 -46.56 -50.22
N GLU A 31 -40.87 -46.86 -51.41
CA GLU A 31 -41.49 -46.51 -52.69
C GLU A 31 -42.90 -47.06 -52.82
N GLN A 32 -43.11 -48.29 -52.33
CA GLN A 32 -44.36 -49.04 -52.50
C GLN A 32 -45.29 -48.98 -51.27
N CYS A 33 -44.78 -48.57 -50.10
CA CYS A 33 -45.56 -48.50 -48.86
C CYS A 33 -45.55 -47.10 -48.25
N LYS A 34 -46.73 -46.45 -48.26
CA LYS A 34 -46.93 -45.14 -47.65
C LYS A 34 -46.72 -45.16 -46.13
N ASP A 35 -47.29 -46.14 -45.43
CA ASP A 35 -47.27 -46.22 -43.97
C ASP A 35 -45.83 -46.35 -43.42
N CYS A 36 -44.99 -47.14 -44.08
CA CYS A 36 -43.57 -47.27 -43.71
C CYS A 36 -42.78 -45.99 -43.98
N ARG A 37 -43.12 -45.25 -45.04
CA ARG A 37 -42.50 -43.96 -45.36
C ARG A 37 -42.88 -42.87 -44.35
N GLU A 38 -44.14 -42.86 -43.92
CA GLU A 38 -44.66 -41.92 -42.93
C GLU A 38 -44.02 -42.18 -41.56
N TYR A 39 -43.91 -43.45 -41.16
CA TYR A 39 -43.20 -43.88 -39.95
C TYR A 39 -41.73 -43.41 -39.90
N VAL A 40 -40.99 -43.49 -41.01
CA VAL A 40 -39.59 -42.98 -41.06
C VAL A 40 -39.56 -41.47 -40.87
N LYS A 41 -40.50 -40.72 -41.46
CA LYS A 41 -40.56 -39.27 -41.33
C LYS A 41 -40.86 -38.82 -39.90
N GLU A 42 -41.84 -39.45 -39.26
CA GLU A 42 -42.19 -39.17 -37.85
C GLU A 42 -40.96 -39.36 -36.95
N LEU A 43 -40.25 -40.49 -37.11
CA LEU A 43 -39.06 -40.77 -36.30
C LEU A 43 -37.91 -39.79 -36.56
N GLN A 44 -37.72 -39.35 -37.81
CA GLN A 44 -36.72 -38.33 -38.15
C GLN A 44 -37.07 -36.95 -37.58
N GLU A 45 -38.35 -36.60 -37.52
CA GLU A 45 -38.83 -35.36 -36.93
C GLU A 45 -38.63 -35.34 -35.42
N ASP A 46 -38.96 -36.44 -34.73
CA ASP A 46 -38.74 -36.61 -33.29
C ASP A 46 -37.26 -36.46 -32.91
N LEU A 47 -36.36 -37.13 -33.64
CA LEU A 47 -34.90 -37.02 -33.45
C LEU A 47 -34.40 -35.59 -33.68
N SER A 48 -34.92 -34.90 -34.70
CA SER A 48 -34.54 -33.52 -35.00
C SER A 48 -34.95 -32.54 -33.89
N ILE A 49 -36.12 -32.76 -33.29
CA ILE A 49 -36.62 -31.98 -32.16
C ILE A 49 -35.75 -32.24 -30.91
N GLU A 50 -35.44 -33.50 -30.62
CA GLU A 50 -34.59 -33.90 -29.49
C GLU A 50 -33.19 -33.27 -29.58
N HIS A 51 -32.50 -33.44 -30.72
CA HIS A 51 -31.18 -32.84 -30.94
C HIS A 51 -31.20 -31.30 -30.83
N THR A 52 -32.26 -30.65 -31.33
CA THR A 52 -32.40 -29.19 -31.21
C THR A 52 -32.54 -28.75 -29.76
N ASN A 53 -33.27 -29.53 -28.95
CA ASN A 53 -33.47 -29.23 -27.53
C ASN A 53 -32.20 -29.47 -26.71
N GLU A 54 -31.49 -30.58 -26.98
CA GLU A 54 -30.19 -30.87 -26.36
C GLU A 54 -29.17 -29.76 -26.64
N HIS A 55 -29.05 -29.32 -27.89
CA HIS A 55 -28.13 -28.24 -28.27
C HIS A 55 -28.49 -26.91 -27.59
N LYS A 56 -29.78 -26.61 -27.44
CA LYS A 56 -30.25 -25.41 -26.71
C LYS A 56 -29.92 -25.48 -25.23
N ASP A 57 -30.11 -26.64 -24.61
CA ASP A 57 -29.82 -26.86 -23.20
C ASP A 57 -28.31 -26.82 -22.91
N GLU A 58 -27.48 -27.42 -23.77
CA GLU A 58 -26.02 -27.32 -23.70
C GLU A 58 -25.57 -25.86 -23.79
N LYS A 59 -26.07 -25.11 -24.79
CA LYS A 59 -25.75 -23.69 -24.96
C LYS A 59 -26.18 -22.86 -23.74
N ARG A 60 -27.37 -23.11 -23.18
CA ARG A 60 -27.86 -22.45 -21.96
C ARG A 60 -26.96 -22.76 -20.76
N ASN A 61 -26.52 -24.00 -20.60
CA ASN A 61 -25.61 -24.40 -19.52
C ASN A 61 -24.25 -23.72 -19.68
N ILE A 62 -23.70 -23.67 -20.89
CA ILE A 62 -22.43 -22.96 -21.17
C ILE A 62 -22.56 -21.47 -20.85
N ASP A 63 -23.64 -20.82 -21.29
CA ASP A 63 -23.87 -19.39 -21.04
C ASP A 63 -24.10 -19.09 -19.55
N TYR A 64 -24.78 -19.98 -18.83
CA TYR A 64 -24.92 -19.91 -17.38
C TYR A 64 -23.55 -19.99 -16.68
N LEU A 65 -22.71 -20.96 -17.05
CA LEU A 65 -21.37 -21.12 -16.50
C LEU A 65 -20.48 -19.90 -16.79
N LYS A 66 -20.56 -19.33 -18.00
CA LYS A 66 -19.88 -18.08 -18.35
C LYS A 66 -20.35 -16.91 -17.48
N LYS A 67 -21.67 -16.78 -17.28
CA LYS A 67 -22.28 -15.72 -16.45
C LYS A 67 -21.83 -15.82 -15.00
N VAL A 68 -21.80 -17.01 -14.42
CA VAL A 68 -21.31 -17.24 -13.05
C VAL A 68 -19.83 -16.93 -12.93
N ARG A 69 -18.99 -17.40 -13.88
CA ARG A 69 -17.56 -17.09 -13.90
C ARG A 69 -17.29 -15.58 -13.97
N LEU A 70 -18.03 -14.84 -14.79
CA LEU A 70 -17.92 -13.38 -14.89
C LEU A 70 -18.35 -12.68 -13.60
N LYS A 71 -19.45 -13.11 -12.98
CA LYS A 71 -19.90 -12.58 -11.68
C LYS A 71 -18.87 -12.84 -10.58
N ASN A 72 -18.29 -14.04 -10.54
CA ASN A 72 -17.28 -14.40 -9.54
C ASN A 72 -15.98 -13.63 -9.76
N ARG A 73 -15.52 -13.47 -11.00
CA ARG A 73 -14.36 -12.61 -11.33
C ARG A 73 -14.59 -11.17 -10.91
N LYS A 74 -15.77 -10.59 -11.20
CA LYS A 74 -16.12 -9.23 -10.76
C LYS A 74 -16.08 -9.11 -9.24
N LYS A 75 -16.63 -10.09 -8.50
CA LYS A 75 -16.55 -10.11 -7.03
C LYS A 75 -15.11 -10.17 -6.52
N ILE A 76 -14.27 -11.00 -7.11
CA ILE A 76 -12.85 -11.09 -6.75
C ILE A 76 -12.15 -9.75 -7.01
N PHE A 77 -12.35 -9.15 -8.18
CA PHE A 77 -11.76 -7.83 -8.48
C PHE A 77 -12.21 -6.74 -7.51
N ILE A 78 -13.48 -6.75 -7.08
CA ILE A 78 -13.97 -5.80 -6.07
C ILE A 78 -13.28 -6.05 -4.73
N ILE A 79 -13.23 -7.29 -4.25
CA ILE A 79 -12.62 -7.64 -2.96
C ILE A 79 -11.12 -7.32 -2.97
N THR A 80 -10.39 -7.79 -3.98
CA THR A 80 -8.96 -7.51 -4.13
C THR A 80 -8.71 -6.01 -4.27
N GLY A 81 -9.54 -5.31 -5.05
CA GLY A 81 -9.47 -3.85 -5.19
C GLY A 81 -9.63 -3.13 -3.85
N THR A 82 -10.62 -3.52 -3.04
CA THR A 82 -10.84 -2.95 -1.71
C THR A 82 -9.68 -3.24 -0.75
N LEU A 83 -9.13 -4.45 -0.77
CA LEU A 83 -7.98 -4.80 0.07
C LEU A 83 -6.72 -4.02 -0.30
N VAL A 84 -6.44 -3.90 -1.60
CA VAL A 84 -5.28 -3.14 -2.10
C VAL A 84 -5.42 -1.67 -1.76
N THR A 85 -6.61 -1.07 -1.95
CA THR A 85 -6.83 0.34 -1.60
C THR A 85 -6.68 0.59 -0.10
N LEU A 86 -7.23 -0.29 0.75
CA LEU A 86 -7.02 -0.20 2.21
C LEU A 86 -5.55 -0.31 2.59
N PHE A 87 -4.81 -1.25 1.98
CA PHE A 87 -3.38 -1.40 2.23
C PHE A 87 -2.59 -0.15 1.82
N LEU A 88 -2.89 0.44 0.65
CA LEU A 88 -2.25 1.68 0.21
C LEU A 88 -2.55 2.84 1.16
N ILE A 89 -3.79 2.99 1.63
CA ILE A 89 -4.16 4.04 2.59
C ILE A 89 -3.38 3.86 3.91
N LEU A 90 -3.32 2.64 4.43
CA LEU A 90 -2.55 2.34 5.65
C LEU A 90 -1.06 2.61 5.46
N SER A 91 -0.48 2.20 4.33
CA SER A 91 0.93 2.43 4.03
C SER A 91 1.26 3.92 3.88
N ILE A 92 0.41 4.69 3.20
CA ILE A 92 0.59 6.14 3.04
C ILE A 92 0.45 6.84 4.40
N SER A 93 -0.57 6.46 5.18
CA SER A 93 -0.76 7.00 6.54
C SER A 93 0.45 6.70 7.43
N TYR A 94 0.96 5.47 7.39
CA TYR A 94 2.15 5.09 8.16
C TYR A 94 3.37 5.92 7.74
N TYR A 95 3.61 6.06 6.43
CA TYR A 95 4.70 6.88 5.93
C TYR A 95 4.60 8.33 6.40
N LEU A 96 3.43 8.97 6.29
CA LEU A 96 3.24 10.36 6.69
C LEU A 96 3.35 10.61 8.19
N LEU A 97 3.00 9.61 9.01
CA LEU A 97 3.02 9.72 10.47
C LEU A 97 4.36 9.34 11.10
N PHE A 98 5.08 8.36 10.55
CA PHE A 98 6.25 7.77 11.19
C PHE A 98 7.55 8.00 10.42
N VAL A 99 7.50 8.10 9.10
CA VAL A 99 8.71 8.18 8.26
C VAL A 99 8.96 9.60 7.79
N HIS A 100 7.91 10.33 7.44
CA HIS A 100 8.03 11.71 7.01
C HIS A 100 8.27 12.60 8.23
N MET A 101 9.52 12.98 8.44
CA MET A 101 9.92 13.94 9.46
C MET A 101 9.54 15.34 8.98
N TRP A 102 8.59 15.97 9.68
CA TRP A 102 8.17 17.34 9.39
C TRP A 102 9.12 18.31 10.09
N ILE A 103 9.54 19.38 9.40
CA ILE A 103 10.33 20.43 10.06
C ILE A 103 9.37 21.26 10.93
N ALA A 104 9.78 21.56 12.15
CA ALA A 104 9.02 22.34 13.12
C ALA A 104 8.87 23.79 12.65
N ASP A 105 7.71 24.37 12.90
CA ASP A 105 7.46 25.80 12.76
C ASP A 105 8.10 26.55 13.93
N LYS A 106 8.75 27.70 13.70
CA LYS A 106 9.47 28.42 14.77
C LYS A 106 8.54 28.79 15.93
N ASP A 107 7.32 29.21 15.61
CA ASP A 107 6.33 29.60 16.62
C ASP A 107 5.89 28.43 17.53
N ASN A 108 6.21 27.18 17.18
CA ASN A 108 5.91 25.99 17.98
C ASN A 108 7.08 25.55 18.87
N VAL A 109 8.23 26.21 18.79
CA VAL A 109 9.46 25.82 19.47
C VAL A 109 9.89 26.87 20.47
N GLU A 110 9.96 26.47 21.73
CA GLU A 110 10.61 27.22 22.79
C GLU A 110 12.07 26.77 22.88
N THR A 111 13.00 27.72 22.77
CA THR A 111 14.44 27.48 22.88
C THR A 111 14.93 28.08 24.19
N THR A 112 15.60 27.27 25.00
CA THR A 112 16.25 27.72 26.24
C THR A 112 17.74 27.41 26.19
N ILE A 113 18.55 28.35 26.67
CA ILE A 113 20.01 28.21 26.71
C ILE A 113 20.42 28.14 28.18
N GLN A 114 21.11 27.08 28.56
CA GLN A 114 21.61 26.89 29.92
C GLN A 114 23.11 26.61 29.88
N GLN A 115 23.86 27.19 30.83
CA GLN A 115 25.29 26.92 30.98
C GLN A 115 25.57 26.27 32.33
N HIS A 116 26.30 25.17 32.28
CA HIS A 116 26.83 24.48 33.44
C HIS A 116 28.33 24.22 33.23
N ASP A 117 29.15 24.90 34.03
CA ASP A 117 30.62 24.90 33.91
C ASP A 117 31.10 25.31 32.51
N SER A 118 31.67 24.37 31.75
CA SER A 118 32.15 24.53 30.38
C SER A 118 31.12 24.16 29.32
N ALA A 119 30.00 23.56 29.71
CA ALA A 119 28.98 23.09 28.79
C ALA A 119 27.86 24.13 28.64
N VAL A 120 27.54 24.50 27.40
CA VAL A 120 26.37 25.31 27.05
C VAL A 120 25.39 24.41 26.30
N THR A 121 24.20 24.23 26.85
CA THR A 121 23.15 23.36 26.29
C THR A 121 21.99 24.22 25.77
N LEU A 122 21.65 24.01 24.50
CA LEU A 122 20.41 24.48 23.90
C LEU A 122 19.37 23.39 24.04
N THR A 123 18.28 23.69 24.74
CA THR A 123 17.13 22.81 24.88
C THR A 123 15.97 23.36 24.05
N PHE A 124 15.50 22.55 23.09
CA PHE A 124 14.35 22.82 22.25
C PHE A 124 13.13 22.04 22.75
N LYS A 125 12.08 22.74 23.15
CA LYS A 125 10.82 22.14 23.61
C LYS A 125 9.66 22.59 22.74
N SER A 126 8.72 21.68 22.50
CA SER A 126 7.49 22.08 21.81
C SER A 126 6.56 22.78 22.80
N ASN A 127 5.93 23.85 22.36
CA ASN A 127 4.82 24.48 23.09
C ASN A 127 3.48 23.75 22.89
N LYS A 128 3.46 22.64 22.15
CA LYS A 128 2.29 21.79 21.95
C LYS A 128 2.46 20.49 22.72
N ASP A 129 1.52 20.19 23.61
CA ASP A 129 1.55 18.99 24.48
C ASP A 129 1.57 17.65 23.71
N ASN A 130 1.13 17.65 22.46
CA ASN A 130 1.04 16.45 21.62
C ASN A 130 2.11 16.39 20.53
N ARG A 131 3.15 17.21 20.61
CA ARG A 131 4.28 17.19 19.67
C ARG A 131 5.57 16.98 20.44
N TYR A 132 6.49 16.29 19.79
CA TYR A 132 7.87 16.22 20.25
C TYR A 132 8.82 16.76 19.19
N LEU A 133 9.97 17.23 19.65
CA LEU A 133 11.00 17.79 18.80
C LEU A 133 12.20 16.85 18.72
N MET A 134 12.85 16.86 17.57
CA MET A 134 14.15 16.24 17.34
C MET A 134 15.04 17.28 16.67
N ALA A 135 16.23 17.50 17.22
CA ALA A 135 17.23 18.35 16.61
C ALA A 135 18.26 17.47 15.90
N MET A 136 18.51 17.72 14.62
CA MET A 136 19.52 17.00 13.84
C MET A 136 20.69 17.93 13.51
N GLU A 137 21.87 17.60 14.01
CA GLU A 137 23.13 18.32 13.80
C GLU A 137 23.83 17.84 12.51
N ASN A 138 24.28 18.75 11.65
CA ASN A 138 25.11 18.47 10.50
C ASN A 138 26.31 19.43 10.45
N GLN A 139 27.53 18.89 10.47
CA GLN A 139 28.76 19.69 10.44
C GLN A 139 29.24 19.95 9.00
N MET A 140 29.43 21.21 8.62
CA MET A 140 30.07 21.59 7.34
C MET A 140 31.54 21.99 7.52
N ASN A 141 32.41 21.35 6.72
CA ASN A 141 33.86 21.26 6.95
C ASN A 141 34.70 22.46 6.46
N GLN A 142 34.14 23.66 6.29
CA GLN A 142 34.92 24.82 5.78
C GLN A 142 34.99 26.03 6.73
N ASP A 143 33.94 26.35 7.50
CA ASP A 143 33.92 27.52 8.41
C ASP A 143 33.23 27.21 9.77
N TYR A 144 33.34 25.96 10.26
CA TYR A 144 32.59 25.41 11.42
C TYR A 144 31.20 26.04 11.58
N THR A 145 30.38 25.77 10.58
CA THR A 145 28.95 26.08 10.63
C THR A 145 28.26 24.81 11.06
N ASP A 146 27.63 24.88 12.23
CA ASP A 146 26.79 23.80 12.70
C ASP A 146 25.35 24.04 12.28
N TRP A 147 24.82 23.14 11.46
CA TRP A 147 23.48 23.24 10.91
C TRP A 147 22.53 22.34 11.68
N ILE A 148 21.61 22.95 12.43
CA ILE A 148 20.62 22.25 13.23
C ILE A 148 19.27 22.33 12.51
N ILE A 149 18.68 21.19 12.17
CA ILE A 149 17.28 21.13 11.70
C ILE A 149 16.40 20.67 12.85
N ILE A 150 15.39 21.46 13.18
CA ILE A 150 14.39 21.09 14.19
C ILE A 150 13.23 20.39 13.49
N TYR A 151 13.09 19.10 13.72
CA TYR A 151 11.95 18.30 13.28
C TYR A 151 10.90 18.24 14.38
N GLU A 152 9.63 18.29 13.98
CA GLU A 152 8.50 17.99 14.83
C GLU A 152 7.85 16.68 14.39
N SER A 153 7.36 15.93 15.36
CA SER A 153 6.56 14.74 15.10
C SER A 153 5.41 14.63 16.09
N TRP A 154 4.33 14.01 15.62
CA TRP A 154 3.11 13.88 16.38
C TRP A 154 3.25 12.78 17.43
N SER A 155 2.86 13.09 18.66
CA SER A 155 2.56 12.10 19.69
C SER A 155 1.22 11.43 19.38
N ILE A 156 1.20 10.58 18.35
CA ILE A 156 0.01 9.82 17.93
C ILE A 156 -0.36 8.70 18.89
N PHE A 157 0.43 8.49 19.94
CA PHE A 157 0.17 7.55 21.02
C PHE A 157 0.17 8.31 22.35
N PRO A 158 -0.96 8.91 22.75
CA PRO A 158 -1.09 9.41 24.12
C PRO A 158 -0.96 8.21 25.06
N GLU A 159 0.14 8.15 25.80
CA GLU A 159 0.42 7.19 26.87
C GLU A 159 -0.28 5.85 26.69
N ILE A 160 0.32 4.99 25.87
CA ILE A 160 -0.12 3.60 25.74
C ILE A 160 -0.01 2.97 27.13
N SER A 161 -1.12 2.90 27.87
CA SER A 161 -1.16 2.42 29.25
C SER A 161 -0.60 0.99 29.43
N TRP A 162 -0.48 0.20 28.36
CA TRP A 162 0.11 -1.15 28.36
C TRP A 162 1.57 -1.20 27.87
N MET A 163 2.14 -0.06 27.45
CA MET A 163 3.57 0.19 27.26
C MET A 163 3.98 1.39 28.13
N PRO A 164 3.97 1.25 29.47
CA PRO A 164 4.63 2.22 30.32
C PRO A 164 6.14 2.15 29.98
N ASP A 165 6.76 3.31 29.76
CA ASP A 165 8.22 3.47 29.60
C ASP A 165 8.84 3.01 28.26
N SER A 166 8.25 3.36 27.11
CA SER A 166 9.12 3.44 25.92
C SER A 166 10.09 4.61 26.13
N GLU A 167 11.35 4.34 26.45
CA GLU A 167 12.42 5.33 26.66
C GLU A 167 12.41 6.42 25.56
N ILE A 168 12.10 6.02 24.33
CA ILE A 168 11.95 6.88 23.16
C ILE A 168 10.90 7.98 23.36
N ALA A 169 9.72 7.68 23.89
CA ALA A 169 8.67 8.68 24.14
C ALA A 169 9.04 9.65 25.27
N MET A 170 9.79 9.19 26.27
CA MET A 170 10.32 10.04 27.33
C MET A 170 11.43 10.97 26.83
N LEU A 171 12.37 10.45 26.04
CA LEU A 171 13.47 11.22 25.42
C LEU A 171 12.95 12.40 24.60
N TYR A 172 11.84 12.18 23.90
CA TYR A 172 11.24 13.16 23.02
C TYR A 172 10.31 14.15 23.76
N LYS A 173 9.72 13.76 24.90
CA LYS A 173 8.92 14.66 25.76
C LYS A 173 9.79 15.64 26.55
N SER A 174 11.02 15.27 26.92
CA SER A 174 11.92 16.14 27.68
C SER A 174 12.47 17.34 26.88
N GLY A 175 12.30 17.34 25.56
CA GLY A 175 12.92 18.29 24.65
C GLY A 175 14.15 17.69 23.98
N ALA A 176 14.58 18.31 22.88
CA ALA A 176 15.82 17.96 22.20
C ALA A 176 16.95 18.86 22.71
N ASP A 177 18.03 18.26 23.21
CA ASP A 177 19.16 18.97 23.77
C ASP A 177 20.37 18.87 22.84
N ILE A 178 21.02 20.00 22.57
CA ILE A 178 22.31 20.08 21.88
C ILE A 178 23.30 20.80 22.80
N THR A 179 24.44 20.17 23.08
CA THR A 179 25.43 20.66 24.03
C THR A 179 26.75 20.96 23.35
N TYR A 180 27.23 22.19 23.52
CA TYR A 180 28.55 22.64 23.11
C TYR A 180 29.46 22.74 24.33
N THR A 181 30.67 22.20 24.24
CA THR A 181 31.65 22.26 25.33
C THR A 181 32.74 23.28 24.99
N PHE A 182 32.86 24.32 25.80
CA PHE A 182 33.84 25.39 25.63
C PHE A 182 35.00 25.18 26.61
N LEU A 183 36.23 25.17 26.10
CA LEU A 183 37.43 25.15 26.94
C LEU A 183 37.70 26.54 27.54
N ASP A 184 37.38 27.59 26.77
CA ASP A 184 37.37 28.99 27.15
C ASP A 184 36.43 29.78 26.23
N GLU A 185 36.30 31.10 26.44
CA GLU A 185 35.40 31.98 25.67
C GLU A 185 35.56 31.92 24.15
N ASN A 186 36.75 31.55 23.66
CA ASN A 186 37.10 31.55 22.24
C ASN A 186 37.55 30.17 21.74
N THR A 187 37.34 29.10 22.52
CA THR A 187 37.82 27.77 22.18
C THR A 187 36.75 26.72 22.43
N LEU A 188 36.29 26.08 21.36
CA LEU A 188 35.32 25.01 21.39
C LEU A 188 36.01 23.64 21.35
N LEU A 189 35.54 22.71 22.18
CA LEU A 189 35.91 21.30 22.10
C LEU A 189 34.95 20.61 21.12
N LEU A 190 35.51 20.14 20.00
CA LEU A 190 34.76 19.45 18.95
C LEU A 190 34.41 18.00 19.37
N PRO A 191 33.38 17.38 18.75
CA PRO A 191 33.01 15.99 19.04
C PRO A 191 34.13 14.97 18.78
N ASN A 192 35.08 15.28 17.90
CA ASN A 192 36.26 14.47 17.63
C ASN A 192 37.37 14.61 18.71
N GLY A 193 37.14 15.45 19.72
CA GLY A 193 38.08 15.74 20.82
C GLY A 193 39.11 16.83 20.50
N GLU A 194 39.09 17.43 19.32
CA GLU A 194 40.00 18.52 18.95
C GLU A 194 39.52 19.87 19.49
N ALA A 195 40.46 20.71 19.91
CA ALA A 195 40.17 22.09 20.29
C ALA A 195 40.22 23.00 19.06
N LYS A 196 39.12 23.70 18.78
CA LYS A 196 39.03 24.70 17.72
C LYS A 196 38.96 26.10 18.32
N LYS A 197 39.84 26.99 17.87
CA LYS A 197 39.70 28.43 18.13
C LYS A 197 38.58 29.01 17.28
N LEU A 198 37.67 29.70 17.95
CA LEU A 198 36.54 30.39 17.36
C LEU A 198 36.99 31.68 16.68
N THR A 199 36.23 32.04 15.66
CA THR A 199 36.35 33.24 14.84
C THR A 199 34.97 33.90 14.74
N ASP A 200 34.93 35.16 14.34
CA ASP A 200 33.68 35.93 14.18
C ASP A 200 32.73 35.35 13.11
N LYS A 201 33.15 34.30 12.39
CA LYS A 201 32.36 33.59 11.38
C LYS A 201 31.76 32.28 11.89
N ASP A 202 32.30 31.73 12.98
CA ASP A 202 31.87 30.44 13.50
C ASP A 202 30.50 30.61 14.18
N LYS A 203 29.49 29.94 13.63
CA LYS A 203 28.08 30.16 13.98
C LYS A 203 27.29 28.86 13.94
N ILE A 204 26.17 28.88 14.64
CA ILE A 204 25.13 27.85 14.59
C ILE A 204 23.98 28.42 13.78
N GLU A 205 23.49 27.64 12.83
CA GLU A 205 22.30 27.97 12.04
C GLU A 205 21.19 26.97 12.36
N ILE A 206 20.10 27.47 12.92
CA ILE A 206 18.95 26.68 13.33
C ILE A 206 17.85 26.85 12.30
N GLN A 207 17.56 25.79 11.56
CA GLN A 207 16.53 25.74 10.54
C GLN A 207 15.19 25.26 11.12
N TYR A 208 14.18 26.10 10.91
CA TYR A 208 12.77 25.80 11.07
C TYR A 208 12.11 25.74 9.68
N LYS A 209 10.84 25.36 9.63
CA LYS A 209 10.10 25.23 8.37
C LYS A 209 9.91 26.56 7.65
N ASP A 210 9.68 27.61 8.43
CA ASP A 210 9.27 28.94 8.02
C ASP A 210 10.36 30.00 8.25
N HIS A 211 11.38 29.66 9.05
CA HIS A 211 12.41 30.58 9.51
C HIS A 211 13.79 29.90 9.65
N SER A 212 14.85 30.70 9.69
CA SER A 212 16.19 30.23 10.06
C SER A 212 16.84 31.28 10.96
N GLU A 213 17.41 30.81 12.07
CA GLU A 213 17.99 31.64 13.13
C GLU A 213 19.50 31.39 13.18
N GLU A 214 20.30 32.45 13.21
CA GLU A 214 21.76 32.35 13.31
C GLU A 214 22.25 32.84 14.67
N ILE A 215 23.10 32.05 15.33
CA ILE A 215 23.71 32.38 16.62
C ILE A 215 25.22 32.24 16.49
N LEU A 216 25.97 33.32 16.76
CA LEU A 216 27.43 33.24 16.81
C LEU A 216 27.86 32.40 18.01
N LEU A 217 28.87 31.55 17.84
CA LEU A 217 29.34 30.67 18.92
C LEU A 217 29.94 31.45 20.10
N THR A 218 30.54 32.61 19.82
CA THR A 218 31.02 33.56 20.85
C THR A 218 29.87 34.15 21.65
N ASP A 219 28.76 34.48 20.99
CA ASP A 219 27.56 35.01 21.64
C ASP A 219 26.85 33.92 22.42
N LEU A 220 26.87 32.67 21.94
CA LEU A 220 26.31 31.55 22.67
C LEU A 220 26.96 31.39 24.05
N TYR A 221 28.29 31.43 24.12
CA TYR A 221 29.03 31.37 25.39
C TYR A 221 28.67 32.52 26.34
N ASN A 222 28.43 33.72 25.81
CA ASN A 222 28.10 34.91 26.60
C ASN A 222 26.61 35.01 26.99
N SER A 223 25.72 34.54 26.13
CA SER A 223 24.25 34.60 26.32
C SER A 223 23.80 33.79 27.53
N ALA A 224 24.49 32.69 27.82
CA ALA A 224 24.20 31.88 28.99
C ALA A 224 24.68 32.51 30.32
N ASN A 225 25.54 33.54 30.26
CA ASN A 225 25.88 34.36 31.43
C ASN A 225 24.81 35.43 31.77
N LEU A 226 23.79 35.62 30.91
CA LEU A 226 22.72 36.61 31.10
C LEU A 226 21.45 36.03 31.76
N SER A 227 21.37 34.71 32.02
CA SER A 227 20.23 34.07 32.68
C SER A 227 20.42 33.89 34.20
N LYS A 228 21.15 34.80 34.87
CA LYS A 228 21.33 34.80 36.33
C LYS A 228 20.39 35.76 37.03
#